data_AF-A0A4S8UXM5-F1
#
_entry.id   AF-A0A4S8UXM5-F1
#
_cell.length_a   1.000
_cell.length_b   1.000
_cell.length_c   1.000
_cell.angle_alpha   90.00
_cell.angle_beta   90.00
_cell.angle_gamma   90.00
#
_symmetry.space_group_name_H-M   'P 1'
#
loop_
_entity.id
_entity.type
_entity.pdbx_description
1 polymer ?
#
loop_
_entity_poly.entity_id
_entity_poly.type
_entity_poly.pdbx_seq_one_letter_code
_entity_poly.pdbx_strand_id
1 'polypeptide(L)'
;MRAFGSFTSSSVHQDQTDAIGMTGLLYLMETFDAVDESVVECWAGYCKYSDGHCEAFDRRRALRMFRAQQRAREDCLVGSISFEPSASILPLHQLLESQQADISVTQFWLLNRLWELCMSHGLLRENSEHAELRLDFAYHVARKLLAACDVLSIPSMEVHGVGLVEKIFDIAMGLVKAMNSSTQLSLEFSLSDYDPLIDKASVVGPTVRSLLQRLHELVQNFRGGDHDYLSRFTMTLSAIPGYSGAVEPRH
;
A
#
# COMPACT_ATOMS: atom_id res chain seq x y z
N MET A 1 20.30 25.81 -49.94
CA MET A 1 19.72 24.71 -49.14
C MET A 1 20.21 24.87 -47.71
N ARG A 2 19.38 25.39 -46.81
CA ARG A 2 19.68 25.42 -45.36
C ARG A 2 19.13 24.13 -44.76
N ALA A 3 19.96 23.44 -43.98
CA ALA A 3 19.64 22.18 -43.34
C ALA A 3 18.50 22.36 -42.32
N PHE A 4 17.38 21.69 -42.54
CA PHE A 4 16.39 21.38 -41.52
C PHE A 4 16.87 20.13 -40.79
N GLY A 5 17.49 20.30 -39.62
CA GLY A 5 17.96 19.17 -38.83
C GLY A 5 18.35 19.61 -37.44
N SER A 6 17.36 19.70 -36.53
CA SER A 6 17.55 19.65 -35.07
C SER A 6 16.24 19.68 -34.25
N PHE A 7 15.07 19.94 -34.85
CA PHE A 7 13.84 20.22 -34.09
C PHE A 7 13.01 19.00 -33.65
N THR A 8 13.32 17.79 -34.11
CA THR A 8 12.45 16.62 -33.89
C THR A 8 12.75 15.83 -32.60
N SER A 9 14.03 15.71 -32.21
CA SER A 9 14.41 14.94 -31.02
C SER A 9 14.01 15.65 -29.72
N SER A 10 14.21 16.98 -29.62
CA SER A 10 13.86 17.74 -28.41
C SER A 10 12.35 17.79 -28.15
N SER A 11 11.53 17.88 -29.21
CA SER A 11 10.06 17.88 -29.08
C SER A 11 9.55 16.54 -28.60
N VAL A 12 10.04 15.43 -29.18
CA VAL A 12 9.62 14.08 -28.80
C VAL A 12 10.02 13.74 -27.37
N HIS A 13 11.21 14.17 -26.92
CA HIS A 13 11.63 13.97 -25.52
C HIS A 13 10.79 14.80 -24.53
N GLN A 14 10.39 16.03 -24.91
CA GLN A 14 9.49 16.84 -24.09
C GLN A 14 8.10 16.20 -24.01
N ASP A 15 7.52 15.79 -25.13
CA ASP A 15 6.22 15.12 -25.20
C ASP A 15 6.19 13.81 -24.38
N GLN A 16 7.29 13.06 -24.39
CA GLN A 16 7.43 11.84 -23.59
C GLN A 16 7.53 12.14 -22.08
N THR A 17 8.29 13.17 -21.70
CA THR A 17 8.44 13.58 -20.30
C THR A 17 7.11 14.11 -19.75
N ASP A 18 6.39 14.88 -20.55
CA ASP A 18 5.06 15.39 -20.22
C ASP A 18 4.05 14.24 -20.08
N ALA A 19 4.07 13.25 -20.97
CA ALA A 19 3.22 12.05 -20.87
C ALA A 19 3.51 11.23 -19.60
N ILE A 20 4.77 11.03 -19.23
CA ILE A 20 5.18 10.34 -18.00
C ILE A 20 4.69 11.11 -16.76
N GLY A 21 4.94 12.41 -16.72
CA GLY A 21 4.50 13.29 -15.63
C GLY A 21 2.97 13.24 -15.45
N MET A 22 2.23 13.44 -16.54
CA MET A 22 0.77 13.44 -16.54
C MET A 22 0.19 12.08 -16.17
N THR A 23 0.73 10.98 -16.70
CA THR A 23 0.26 9.63 -16.37
C THR A 23 0.32 9.36 -14.87
N GLY A 24 1.41 9.74 -14.20
CA GLY A 24 1.56 9.52 -12.76
C GLY A 24 0.49 10.27 -11.94
N LEU A 25 0.17 11.51 -12.32
CA LEU A 25 -0.88 12.30 -11.66
C LEU A 25 -2.28 11.71 -11.88
N LEU A 26 -2.57 11.21 -13.08
CA LEU A 26 -3.84 10.57 -13.41
C LEU A 26 -4.05 9.30 -12.58
N TYR A 27 -3.00 8.49 -12.38
CA TYR A 27 -3.08 7.32 -11.51
C TYR A 27 -3.30 7.64 -10.04
N LEU A 28 -2.68 8.72 -9.53
CA LEU A 28 -2.98 9.18 -8.17
C LEU A 28 -4.44 9.66 -8.07
N MET A 29 -4.94 10.37 -9.08
CA MET A 29 -6.33 10.81 -9.12
C MET A 29 -7.31 9.61 -9.10
N GLU A 30 -7.13 8.61 -9.97
CA GLU A 30 -7.93 7.36 -9.97
C GLU A 30 -7.87 6.63 -8.61
N THR A 31 -6.68 6.61 -8.02
CA THR A 31 -6.44 5.99 -6.70
C THR A 31 -7.26 6.67 -5.60
N PHE A 32 -7.40 8.00 -5.62
CA PHE A 32 -8.22 8.73 -4.65
C PHE A 32 -9.71 8.77 -5.02
N ASP A 33 -10.07 8.79 -6.30
CA ASP A 33 -11.47 8.76 -6.76
C ASP A 33 -12.17 7.44 -6.37
N ALA A 34 -11.40 6.37 -6.21
CA ALA A 34 -11.88 5.10 -5.66
C ALA A 34 -12.32 5.19 -4.16
N VAL A 35 -12.12 6.34 -3.49
CA VAL A 35 -12.60 6.61 -2.14
C VAL A 35 -13.94 7.35 -2.19
N ASP A 36 -15.00 6.75 -1.65
CA ASP A 36 -16.31 7.38 -1.50
C ASP A 36 -16.24 8.56 -0.51
N GLU A 37 -16.48 9.79 -0.97
CA GLU A 37 -16.41 11.01 -0.14
C GLU A 37 -17.30 10.92 1.12
N SER A 38 -18.41 10.17 1.07
CA SER A 38 -19.30 10.00 2.22
C SER A 38 -18.63 9.32 3.42
N VAL A 39 -17.48 8.66 3.23
CA VAL A 39 -16.75 7.99 4.32
C VAL A 39 -15.68 8.87 4.97
N VAL A 40 -15.44 10.08 4.46
CA VAL A 40 -14.39 10.97 4.97
C VAL A 40 -14.66 11.37 6.43
N GLU A 41 -15.91 11.64 6.78
CA GLU A 41 -16.31 11.87 8.19
C GLU A 41 -16.01 10.65 9.07
N CYS A 42 -16.17 9.44 8.52
CA CYS A 42 -15.89 8.19 9.24
C CYS A 42 -14.39 8.04 9.51
N TRP A 43 -13.52 8.40 8.56
CA TRP A 43 -12.07 8.40 8.75
C TRP A 43 -11.60 9.39 9.81
N ALA A 44 -12.29 10.52 9.93
CA ALA A 44 -12.02 11.52 10.95
C ALA A 44 -12.65 11.17 12.33
N GLY A 45 -13.41 10.07 12.42
CA GLY A 45 -14.07 9.64 13.65
C GLY A 45 -15.37 10.39 13.97
N TYR A 46 -15.91 11.15 13.02
CA TYR A 46 -17.13 11.96 13.17
C TYR A 46 -18.39 11.30 12.58
N CYS A 47 -18.33 10.01 12.24
CA CYS A 47 -19.46 9.29 11.67
C CYS A 47 -20.68 9.23 12.59
N LYS A 48 -21.86 9.27 11.99
CA LYS A 48 -23.15 9.16 12.68
C LYS A 48 -23.58 7.71 12.79
N TYR A 49 -24.08 7.36 13.97
CA TYR A 49 -24.63 6.05 14.26
C TYR A 49 -26.13 6.15 14.51
N SER A 50 -26.88 5.27 13.85
CA SER A 50 -28.31 5.03 14.09
C SER A 50 -28.52 3.54 14.27
N ASP A 51 -29.29 3.16 15.30
CA ASP A 51 -29.59 1.76 15.63
C ASP A 51 -28.36 0.85 15.74
N GLY A 52 -27.24 1.38 16.26
CA GLY A 52 -26.00 0.63 16.44
C GLY A 52 -25.18 0.43 15.16
N HIS A 53 -25.55 1.08 14.06
CA HIS A 53 -24.85 1.00 12.78
C HIS A 53 -24.45 2.38 12.28
N CYS A 54 -23.30 2.46 11.60
CA CYS A 54 -22.87 3.68 10.94
C CYS A 54 -23.77 3.95 9.72
N GLU A 55 -24.32 5.16 9.63
CA GLU A 55 -25.21 5.56 8.53
C GLU A 55 -24.47 5.67 7.19
N ALA A 56 -23.17 6.00 7.25
CA ALA A 56 -22.35 6.29 6.09
C ALA A 56 -21.37 5.18 5.71
N PHE A 57 -21.25 4.11 6.50
CA PHE A 57 -20.30 3.04 6.18
C PHE A 57 -20.80 1.67 6.64
N ASP A 58 -21.14 0.83 5.65
CA ASP A 58 -21.58 -0.54 5.84
C ASP A 58 -20.67 -1.54 5.09
N ARG A 59 -20.89 -2.84 5.34
CA ARG A 59 -20.17 -3.93 4.67
C ARG A 59 -20.20 -3.81 3.14
N ARG A 60 -21.34 -3.40 2.58
CA ARG A 60 -21.56 -3.33 1.14
C ARG A 60 -20.75 -2.18 0.51
N ARG A 61 -20.68 -1.01 1.16
CA ARG A 61 -19.88 0.15 0.74
C ARG A 61 -18.39 -0.15 0.88
N ALA A 62 -17.96 -0.78 1.97
CA ALA A 62 -16.59 -1.25 2.14
C ALA A 62 -16.13 -2.11 0.95
N LEU A 63 -16.89 -3.15 0.61
CA LEU A 63 -16.57 -4.05 -0.52
C LEU A 63 -16.56 -3.32 -1.88
N ARG A 64 -17.43 -2.33 -2.09
CA ARG A 64 -17.40 -1.52 -3.32
C ARG A 64 -16.10 -0.72 -3.42
N MET A 65 -15.69 -0.09 -2.32
CA MET A 65 -14.45 0.70 -2.28
C MET A 65 -13.21 -0.19 -2.46
N PHE A 66 -13.14 -1.37 -1.81
CA PHE A 66 -12.05 -2.32 -2.03
C PHE A 66 -11.93 -2.73 -3.50
N ARG A 67 -13.07 -3.03 -4.16
CA ARG A 67 -13.08 -3.36 -5.59
C ARG A 67 -12.69 -2.17 -6.46
N ALA A 68 -13.03 -0.95 -6.08
CA ALA A 68 -12.63 0.25 -6.80
C ALA A 68 -11.11 0.47 -6.71
N GLN A 69 -10.54 0.35 -5.50
CA GLN A 69 -9.10 0.40 -5.27
C GLN A 69 -8.35 -0.69 -6.04
N GLN A 70 -8.89 -1.91 -6.08
CA GLN A 70 -8.32 -3.00 -6.87
C GLN A 70 -8.31 -2.68 -8.36
N ARG A 71 -9.42 -2.20 -8.92
CA ARG A 71 -9.50 -1.81 -10.34
C ARG A 71 -8.51 -0.70 -10.68
N ALA A 72 -8.50 0.40 -9.91
CA ALA A 72 -7.55 1.49 -10.12
C ALA A 72 -6.11 0.99 -10.17
N ARG A 73 -5.75 0.05 -9.29
CA ARG A 73 -4.44 -0.58 -9.28
C ARG A 73 -4.18 -1.50 -10.48
N GLU A 74 -5.15 -2.31 -10.89
CA GLU A 74 -5.04 -3.18 -12.07
C GLU A 74 -4.87 -2.36 -13.35
N ASP A 75 -5.63 -1.28 -13.48
CA ASP A 75 -5.58 -0.34 -14.60
C ASP A 75 -4.20 0.35 -14.69
N CYS A 76 -3.65 0.79 -13.55
CA CYS A 76 -2.29 1.33 -13.50
C CYS A 76 -1.23 0.35 -14.03
N LEU A 77 -1.37 -0.94 -13.74
CA LEU A 77 -0.39 -1.96 -14.17
C LEU A 77 -0.40 -2.18 -15.68
N VAL A 78 -1.55 -2.04 -16.33
CA VAL A 78 -1.72 -2.31 -17.77
C VAL A 78 -1.69 -1.04 -18.63
N GLY A 79 -1.64 0.15 -18.05
CA GLY A 79 -1.63 1.39 -18.82
C GLY A 79 -3.02 1.93 -19.12
N SER A 80 -3.97 1.83 -18.19
CA SER A 80 -5.37 2.23 -18.37
C SER A 80 -5.87 3.12 -17.24
N ILE A 81 -6.95 3.86 -17.50
CA ILE A 81 -7.68 4.68 -16.51
C ILE A 81 -9.19 4.60 -16.82
N SER A 82 -10.05 5.04 -15.90
CA SER A 82 -11.51 4.87 -16.02
C SER A 82 -12.17 5.76 -17.10
N PHE A 83 -11.46 6.75 -17.64
CA PHE A 83 -11.97 7.70 -18.63
C PHE A 83 -11.07 7.78 -19.87
N GLU A 84 -11.57 8.34 -20.97
CA GLU A 84 -10.77 8.51 -22.18
C GLU A 84 -9.62 9.49 -21.93
N PRO A 85 -8.35 9.06 -22.03
CA PRO A 85 -7.23 9.94 -21.75
C PRO A 85 -6.98 10.88 -22.92
N SER A 86 -6.60 12.12 -22.61
CA SER A 86 -6.19 13.11 -23.61
C SER A 86 -4.78 12.87 -24.17
N ALA A 87 -4.04 11.92 -23.58
CA ALA A 87 -2.67 11.55 -23.95
C ALA A 87 -2.48 10.02 -23.85
N SER A 88 -1.39 9.50 -24.41
CA SER A 88 -1.04 8.09 -24.23
C SER A 88 -0.73 7.82 -22.76
N ILE A 89 -1.46 6.88 -22.17
CA ILE A 89 -1.22 6.40 -20.80
C ILE A 89 -0.15 5.31 -20.84
N LEU A 90 0.82 5.42 -19.95
CA LEU A 90 1.91 4.45 -19.81
C LEU A 90 1.63 3.49 -18.65
N PRO A 91 1.89 2.18 -18.79
CA PRO A 91 1.88 1.25 -17.67
C PRO A 91 2.81 1.72 -16.53
N LEU A 92 2.44 1.44 -15.28
CA LEU A 92 3.18 1.85 -14.08
C LEU A 92 4.69 1.57 -14.17
N HIS A 93 5.07 0.38 -14.66
CA HIS A 93 6.47 -0.04 -14.77
C HIS A 93 7.31 0.80 -15.76
N GLN A 94 6.67 1.63 -16.59
CA GLN A 94 7.31 2.53 -17.56
C GLN A 94 7.42 3.98 -17.05
N LEU A 95 6.85 4.27 -15.86
CA LEU A 95 7.00 5.57 -15.22
C LEU A 95 8.34 5.68 -14.50
N LEU A 96 8.68 6.89 -14.03
CA LEU A 96 9.86 7.10 -13.19
C LEU A 96 9.71 6.31 -11.88
N GLU A 97 10.80 5.75 -11.34
CA GLU A 97 10.76 5.02 -10.06
C GLU A 97 10.12 5.86 -8.94
N SER A 98 10.36 7.18 -8.94
CA SER A 98 9.74 8.08 -7.96
C SER A 98 8.22 8.11 -8.10
N GLN A 99 7.67 8.11 -9.30
CA GLN A 99 6.23 8.03 -9.50
C GLN A 99 5.70 6.64 -9.14
N GLN A 100 6.43 5.58 -9.50
CA GLN A 100 6.09 4.21 -9.12
C GLN A 100 6.00 4.05 -7.60
N ALA A 101 6.93 4.66 -6.86
CA ALA A 101 6.95 4.71 -5.41
C ALA A 101 5.71 5.41 -4.85
N ASP A 102 5.42 6.63 -5.29
CA ASP A 102 4.29 7.40 -4.75
C ASP A 102 2.95 6.69 -4.99
N ILE A 103 2.74 6.21 -6.22
CA ILE A 103 1.50 5.54 -6.61
C ILE A 103 1.35 4.24 -5.83
N SER A 104 2.36 3.36 -5.84
CA SER A 104 2.26 2.04 -5.22
C SER A 104 2.08 2.15 -3.69
N VAL A 105 2.88 3.00 -3.04
CA VAL A 105 2.78 3.19 -1.58
C VAL A 105 1.44 3.83 -1.21
N THR A 106 0.96 4.81 -1.98
CA THR A 106 -0.35 5.44 -1.75
C THR A 106 -1.51 4.46 -1.92
N GLN A 107 -1.49 3.62 -2.95
CA GLN A 107 -2.51 2.60 -3.18
C GLN A 107 -2.59 1.60 -2.03
N PHE A 108 -1.45 1.07 -1.56
CA PHE A 108 -1.45 0.15 -0.42
C PHE A 108 -1.80 0.84 0.89
N TRP A 109 -1.43 2.10 1.06
CA TRP A 109 -1.83 2.88 2.23
C TRP A 109 -3.34 3.11 2.26
N LEU A 110 -3.98 3.46 1.15
CA LEU A 110 -5.44 3.60 1.08
C LEU A 110 -6.17 2.28 1.34
N LEU A 111 -5.65 1.15 0.85
CA LEU A 111 -6.17 -0.17 1.20
C LEU A 111 -6.09 -0.44 2.71
N ASN A 112 -4.96 -0.08 3.35
CA ASN A 112 -4.82 -0.18 4.80
C ASN A 112 -5.80 0.74 5.52
N ARG A 113 -5.93 2.01 5.11
CA ARG A 113 -6.88 2.97 5.71
C ARG A 113 -8.33 2.52 5.60
N LEU A 114 -8.72 1.93 4.46
CA LEU A 114 -10.04 1.35 4.28
C LEU A 114 -10.26 0.12 5.17
N TRP A 115 -9.24 -0.73 5.30
CA TRP A 115 -9.28 -1.88 6.21
C TRP A 115 -9.37 -1.47 7.68
N GLU A 116 -8.60 -0.46 8.12
CA GLU A 116 -8.70 0.11 9.46
C GLU A 116 -10.07 0.71 9.73
N LEU A 117 -10.70 1.33 8.72
CA LEU A 117 -12.07 1.82 8.83
C LEU A 117 -13.06 0.65 9.02
N CYS A 118 -12.87 -0.46 8.29
CA CYS A 118 -13.67 -1.67 8.50
C CYS A 118 -13.48 -2.24 9.90
N MET A 119 -12.26 -2.20 10.44
CA MET A 119 -11.96 -2.62 11.82
C MET A 119 -12.73 -1.78 12.83
N SER A 120 -12.64 -0.44 12.74
CA SER A 120 -13.30 0.47 13.69
C SER A 120 -14.83 0.39 13.65
N HIS A 121 -15.40 -0.07 12.53
CA HIS A 121 -16.82 -0.27 12.33
C HIS A 121 -17.29 -1.72 12.60
N GLY A 122 -16.41 -2.59 13.12
CA GLY A 122 -16.76 -3.97 13.48
C GLY A 122 -17.12 -4.85 12.28
N LEU A 123 -16.62 -4.52 11.07
CA LEU A 123 -16.94 -5.24 9.84
C LEU A 123 -16.02 -6.44 9.58
N LEU A 124 -14.89 -6.52 10.28
CA LEU A 124 -13.88 -7.56 10.10
C LEU A 124 -14.23 -8.84 10.88
N ARG A 125 -13.82 -9.99 10.34
CA ARG A 125 -13.93 -11.31 10.98
C ARG A 125 -12.70 -12.14 10.65
N GLU A 126 -12.32 -13.10 11.50
CA GLU A 126 -11.20 -14.01 11.20
C GLU A 126 -11.41 -14.76 9.86
N ASN A 127 -12.59 -15.34 9.70
CA ASN A 127 -12.95 -16.22 8.58
C ASN A 127 -14.09 -15.61 7.75
N SER A 128 -13.89 -14.40 7.23
CA SER A 128 -14.83 -13.80 6.27
C SER A 128 -14.68 -14.45 4.88
N GLU A 129 -15.81 -14.63 4.18
CA GLU A 129 -15.83 -15.08 2.77
C GLU A 129 -15.18 -14.06 1.80
N HIS A 130 -15.13 -12.80 2.21
CA HIS A 130 -14.39 -11.76 1.49
C HIS A 130 -13.05 -11.54 2.19
N ALA A 131 -11.96 -11.73 1.44
CA ALA A 131 -10.60 -11.65 1.95
C ALA A 131 -10.29 -10.27 2.55
N GLU A 132 -10.82 -9.21 1.95
CA GLU A 132 -10.64 -7.82 2.35
C GLU A 132 -11.30 -7.48 3.70
N LEU A 133 -12.24 -8.32 4.13
CA LEU A 133 -12.91 -8.21 5.43
C LEU A 133 -12.37 -9.20 6.46
N ARG A 134 -11.20 -9.79 6.19
CA ARG A 134 -10.48 -10.63 7.14
C ARG A 134 -9.46 -9.82 7.95
N LEU A 135 -9.15 -10.27 9.17
CA LEU A 135 -8.11 -9.64 9.98
C LEU A 135 -6.71 -9.81 9.37
N ASP A 136 -6.43 -10.95 8.74
CA ASP A 136 -5.17 -11.21 8.04
C ASP A 136 -5.03 -10.48 6.70
N PHE A 137 -6.02 -9.70 6.27
CA PHE A 137 -5.86 -8.81 5.11
C PHE A 137 -4.73 -7.80 5.31
N ALA A 138 -4.50 -7.33 6.54
CA ALA A 138 -3.38 -6.44 6.85
C ALA A 138 -2.01 -7.08 6.54
N TYR A 139 -1.88 -8.39 6.71
CA TYR A 139 -0.67 -9.13 6.31
C TYR A 139 -0.46 -9.05 4.79
N HIS A 140 -1.52 -9.24 4.00
CA HIS A 140 -1.44 -9.16 2.55
C HIS A 140 -1.03 -7.76 2.08
N VAL A 141 -1.58 -6.70 2.69
CA VAL A 141 -1.22 -5.31 2.36
C VAL A 141 0.25 -5.03 2.69
N ALA A 142 0.72 -5.39 3.89
CA ALA A 142 2.11 -5.22 4.30
C ALA A 142 3.10 -5.97 3.39
N ARG A 143 2.77 -7.23 3.03
CA ARG A 143 3.59 -8.04 2.13
C ARG A 143 3.67 -7.45 0.72
N LYS A 144 2.54 -6.98 0.17
CA LYS A 144 2.49 -6.36 -1.16
C LYS A 144 3.22 -5.00 -1.19
N LEU A 145 3.11 -4.21 -0.12
CA LEU A 145 3.89 -2.98 0.03
C LEU A 145 5.39 -3.27 -0.03
N LEU A 146 5.88 -4.22 0.79
CA LEU A 146 7.30 -4.58 0.80
C LEU A 146 7.76 -5.06 -0.58
N ALA A 147 7.00 -5.94 -1.24
CA ALA A 147 7.35 -6.40 -2.58
C ALA A 147 7.45 -5.25 -3.61
N ALA A 148 6.61 -4.21 -3.48
CA ALA A 148 6.69 -3.02 -4.32
C ALA A 148 7.89 -2.14 -3.98
N CYS A 149 8.22 -1.98 -2.69
CA CYS A 149 9.39 -1.21 -2.26
C CYS A 149 10.73 -1.91 -2.57
N ASP A 150 10.76 -3.24 -2.58
CA ASP A 150 11.97 -4.05 -2.77
C ASP A 150 12.64 -3.87 -4.14
N VAL A 151 11.86 -3.45 -5.13
CA VAL A 151 12.34 -3.20 -6.50
C VAL A 151 12.64 -1.73 -6.78
N LEU A 152 12.47 -0.85 -5.79
CA LEU A 152 12.66 0.59 -5.91
C LEU A 152 13.92 1.04 -5.16
N SER A 153 14.63 2.02 -5.72
CA SER A 153 15.76 2.63 -5.01
C SER A 153 15.31 3.50 -3.83
N ILE A 154 16.07 3.52 -2.73
CA ILE A 154 15.78 4.40 -1.57
C ILE A 154 15.67 5.88 -2.00
N PRO A 155 16.58 6.44 -2.83
CA PRO A 155 16.47 7.85 -3.25
C PRO A 155 15.18 8.17 -4.01
N SER A 156 14.67 7.25 -4.84
CA SER A 156 13.44 7.51 -5.61
C SER A 156 12.20 7.58 -4.71
N MET A 157 12.22 6.90 -3.56
CA MET A 157 11.17 7.03 -2.57
C MET A 157 11.36 8.28 -1.68
N GLU A 158 12.60 8.63 -1.34
CA GLU A 158 12.91 9.76 -0.44
C GLU A 158 12.50 11.14 -0.98
N VAL A 159 12.33 11.28 -2.30
CA VAL A 159 11.86 12.54 -2.93
C VAL A 159 10.49 12.98 -2.43
N HIS A 160 9.66 12.03 -1.98
CA HIS A 160 8.33 12.29 -1.40
C HIS A 160 8.35 12.66 0.08
N GLY A 161 9.53 12.56 0.69
CA GLY A 161 9.79 12.94 2.06
C GLY A 161 9.03 12.14 3.11
N VAL A 162 8.80 12.78 4.25
CA VAL A 162 8.34 12.08 5.46
C VAL A 162 6.94 11.50 5.31
N GLY A 163 6.11 12.07 4.42
CA GLY A 163 4.76 11.59 4.17
C GLY A 163 4.72 10.20 3.57
N LEU A 164 5.74 9.80 2.79
CA LEU A 164 5.84 8.42 2.31
C LEU A 164 6.24 7.46 3.44
N VAL A 165 7.14 7.89 4.32
CA VAL A 165 7.54 7.12 5.52
C VAL A 165 6.35 6.91 6.45
N GLU A 166 5.53 7.94 6.66
CA GLU A 166 4.27 7.87 7.41
C GLU A 166 3.33 6.80 6.85
N LYS A 167 3.14 6.76 5.52
CA LYS A 167 2.31 5.74 4.86
C LYS A 167 2.82 4.32 5.11
N ILE A 168 4.13 4.10 5.02
CA ILE A 168 4.75 2.79 5.32
C ILE A 168 4.55 2.41 6.79
N PHE A 169 4.78 3.37 7.69
CA PHE A 169 4.58 3.20 9.12
C PHE A 169 3.12 2.85 9.45
N ASP A 170 2.14 3.54 8.87
CA ASP A 170 0.71 3.27 9.06
C ASP A 170 0.33 1.84 8.66
N ILE A 171 0.87 1.34 7.54
CA ILE A 171 0.65 -0.05 7.09
C ILE A 171 1.26 -1.04 8.09
N ALA A 172 2.47 -0.76 8.58
CA ALA A 172 3.09 -1.59 9.62
C ALA A 172 2.25 -1.60 10.92
N MET A 173 1.72 -0.45 11.32
CA MET A 173 0.83 -0.35 12.48
C MET A 173 -0.50 -1.07 12.25
N GLY A 174 -1.02 -1.06 11.03
CA GLY A 174 -2.18 -1.87 10.63
C GLY A 174 -1.94 -3.36 10.85
N LEU A 175 -0.76 -3.87 10.48
CA LEU A 175 -0.38 -5.26 10.74
C LEU A 175 -0.25 -5.57 12.24
N VAL A 176 0.33 -4.66 13.04
CA VAL A 176 0.40 -4.81 14.50
C VAL A 176 -1.01 -4.83 15.11
N LYS A 177 -1.91 -3.95 14.67
CA LYS A 177 -3.32 -3.91 15.11
C LYS A 177 -4.06 -5.20 14.75
N ALA A 178 -3.85 -5.74 13.56
CA ALA A 178 -4.41 -7.01 13.13
C ALA A 178 -3.98 -8.15 14.05
N MET A 179 -2.68 -8.24 14.35
CA MET A 179 -2.13 -9.25 15.24
C MET A 179 -2.70 -9.13 16.67
N ASN A 180 -2.85 -7.91 17.18
CA ASN A 180 -3.43 -7.70 18.52
C ASN A 180 -4.94 -7.99 18.58
N SER A 181 -5.64 -7.96 17.43
CA SER A 181 -7.09 -8.16 17.34
C SER A 181 -7.48 -9.57 16.92
N SER A 182 -6.52 -10.37 16.42
CA SER A 182 -6.75 -11.71 15.90
C SER A 182 -6.20 -12.78 16.85
N THR A 183 -6.96 -13.86 16.95
CA THR A 183 -6.58 -15.11 17.62
C THR A 183 -5.77 -16.04 16.73
N GLN A 184 -5.74 -15.78 15.41
CA GLN A 184 -5.05 -16.60 14.42
C GLN A 184 -3.71 -16.00 13.97
N LEU A 185 -3.58 -14.67 14.03
CA LEU A 185 -2.34 -13.97 13.69
C LEU A 185 -1.37 -13.96 14.88
N SER A 186 -0.17 -14.44 14.65
CA SER A 186 0.95 -14.39 15.58
C SER A 186 2.21 -13.94 14.85
N LEU A 187 3.30 -13.69 15.59
CA LEU A 187 4.59 -13.35 14.99
C LEU A 187 5.11 -14.41 14.01
N GLU A 188 4.76 -15.67 14.23
CA GLU A 188 5.18 -16.80 13.40
C GLU A 188 4.16 -17.14 12.31
N PHE A 189 3.04 -16.42 12.25
CA PHE A 189 2.05 -16.58 11.19
C PHE A 189 2.67 -16.22 9.84
N SER A 190 2.37 -17.03 8.83
CA SER A 190 2.71 -16.79 7.42
C SER A 190 1.59 -17.32 6.54
N LEU A 191 1.41 -16.71 5.36
CA LEU A 191 0.48 -17.19 4.35
C LEU A 191 1.24 -17.76 3.17
N SER A 192 0.73 -18.88 2.67
CA SER A 192 1.23 -19.55 1.50
C SER A 192 0.49 -19.04 0.26
N ASP A 193 1.20 -18.59 -0.77
CA ASP A 193 0.55 -18.34 -2.05
C ASP A 193 0.26 -19.70 -2.70
N TYR A 194 -1.02 -20.06 -2.74
CA TYR A 194 -1.45 -21.29 -3.38
C TYR A 194 -1.59 -21.04 -4.89
N ASP A 195 -0.74 -21.69 -5.68
CA ASP A 195 -0.89 -21.76 -7.14
C ASP A 195 -1.48 -23.14 -7.51
N PRO A 196 -2.78 -23.23 -7.86
CA PRO A 196 -3.42 -24.49 -8.23
C PRO A 196 -2.90 -25.12 -9.54
N LEU A 197 -2.11 -24.40 -10.33
CA LEU A 197 -1.71 -24.80 -11.69
C LEU A 197 -0.26 -25.24 -11.78
N ILE A 198 0.56 -24.89 -10.80
CA ILE A 198 1.98 -25.23 -10.75
C ILE A 198 2.16 -26.16 -9.55
N ASP A 199 2.28 -27.47 -9.80
CA ASP A 199 2.60 -28.53 -8.82
C ASP A 199 4.03 -28.36 -8.27
N LYS A 200 4.34 -27.16 -7.78
CA LYS A 200 5.55 -26.78 -7.08
C LYS A 200 5.16 -26.36 -5.67
N ALA A 201 6.04 -26.66 -4.73
CA ALA A 201 5.89 -26.33 -3.31
C ALA A 201 5.33 -24.91 -3.16
N SER A 202 4.18 -24.80 -2.48
CA SER A 202 3.59 -23.51 -2.16
C SER A 202 4.67 -22.63 -1.52
N VAL A 203 4.95 -21.47 -2.12
CA VAL A 203 5.96 -20.57 -1.60
C VAL A 203 5.38 -19.97 -0.34
N VAL A 204 5.88 -20.44 0.80
CA VAL A 204 5.51 -19.91 2.11
C VAL A 204 6.01 -18.47 2.17
N GLY A 205 5.09 -17.53 2.39
CA GLY A 205 5.42 -16.12 2.55
C GLY A 205 6.25 -15.88 3.82
N PRO A 206 6.85 -14.68 3.97
CA PRO A 206 7.56 -14.31 5.19
C PRO A 206 6.62 -14.34 6.40
N THR A 207 7.16 -14.60 7.59
CA THR A 207 6.38 -14.50 8.84
C THR A 207 6.00 -13.05 9.13
N VAL A 208 4.98 -12.83 9.96
CA VAL A 208 4.62 -11.48 10.47
C VAL A 208 5.85 -10.80 11.10
N ARG A 209 6.65 -11.54 11.88
CA ARG A 209 7.92 -11.05 12.44
C ARG A 209 8.86 -10.54 11.35
N SER A 210 9.10 -11.35 10.32
CA SER A 210 9.99 -10.97 9.22
C SER A 210 9.46 -9.76 8.46
N LEU A 211 8.14 -9.67 8.20
CA LEU A 211 7.54 -8.49 7.58
C LEU A 211 7.75 -7.22 8.42
N LEU A 212 7.50 -7.29 9.73
CA LEU A 212 7.69 -6.16 10.63
C LEU A 212 9.16 -5.73 10.73
N GLN A 213 10.10 -6.69 10.76
CA GLN A 213 11.54 -6.42 10.71
C GLN A 213 11.94 -5.68 9.43
N ARG A 214 11.51 -6.19 8.27
CA ARG A 214 11.84 -5.58 6.97
C ARG A 214 11.20 -4.20 6.79
N LEU A 215 9.97 -3.99 7.28
CA LEU A 215 9.33 -2.68 7.29
C LEU A 215 10.07 -1.71 8.21
N HIS A 216 10.54 -2.17 9.37
CA HIS A 216 11.33 -1.36 10.30
C HIS A 216 12.68 -0.98 9.70
N GLU A 217 13.39 -1.92 9.06
CA GLU A 217 14.63 -1.65 8.31
C GLU A 217 14.40 -0.62 7.20
N LEU A 218 13.31 -0.76 6.45
CA LEU A 218 12.94 0.20 5.41
C LEU A 218 12.76 1.59 6.02
N VAL A 219 11.92 1.73 7.05
CA VAL A 219 11.68 3.00 7.77
C VAL A 219 12.97 3.58 8.36
N GLN A 220 13.87 2.75 8.88
CA GLN A 220 15.17 3.16 9.42
C GLN A 220 16.09 3.72 8.32
N ASN A 221 16.10 3.11 7.13
CA ASN A 221 16.98 3.52 6.05
C ASN A 221 16.52 4.83 5.39
N PHE A 222 15.23 5.16 5.45
CA PHE A 222 14.73 6.44 4.95
C PHE A 222 15.36 7.63 5.69
N ARG A 223 15.99 8.53 4.93
CA ARG A 223 16.64 9.76 5.39
C ARG A 223 17.64 9.51 6.52
N GLY A 224 18.28 8.34 6.50
CA GLY A 224 19.19 7.91 7.56
C GLY A 224 18.55 7.76 8.95
N GLY A 225 17.21 7.66 9.01
CA GLY A 225 16.46 7.49 10.27
C GLY A 225 16.14 8.80 10.99
N ASP A 226 16.39 9.97 10.39
CA ASP A 226 16.11 11.28 10.99
C ASP A 226 14.63 11.67 10.84
N HIS A 227 13.75 10.95 11.54
CA HIS A 227 12.31 11.20 11.62
C HIS A 227 11.67 10.49 12.83
N ASP A 228 10.53 11.00 13.27
CA ASP A 228 9.84 10.53 14.49
C ASP A 228 9.23 9.12 14.34
N TYR A 229 9.02 8.64 13.11
CA TYR A 229 8.39 7.33 12.87
C TYR A 229 9.31 6.18 13.30
N LEU A 230 10.63 6.33 13.18
CA LEU A 230 11.57 5.28 13.58
C LEU A 230 11.49 4.98 15.08
N SER A 231 11.47 6.03 15.93
CA SER A 231 11.41 5.86 17.38
C SER A 231 10.07 5.24 17.82
N ARG A 232 8.96 5.70 17.24
CA ARG A 232 7.61 5.16 17.47
C ARG A 232 7.49 3.71 17.05
N PHE A 233 8.06 3.36 15.89
CA PHE A 233 8.04 1.98 15.40
C PHE A 233 8.86 1.07 16.32
N THR A 234 10.08 1.49 16.67
CA THR A 234 10.95 0.74 17.61
C THR A 234 10.28 0.49 18.96
N MET A 235 9.62 1.53 19.51
CA MET A 235 8.86 1.40 20.77
C MET A 235 7.70 0.42 20.64
N THR A 236 6.95 0.48 19.54
CA THR A 236 5.82 -0.42 19.30
C THR A 236 6.29 -1.87 19.20
N LEU A 237 7.35 -2.13 18.44
CA LEU A 237 7.91 -3.47 18.27
C LEU A 237 8.43 -4.05 19.60
N SER A 238 9.08 -3.21 20.41
CA SER A 238 9.58 -3.62 21.74
C SER A 238 8.45 -3.95 22.72
N ALA A 239 7.26 -3.41 22.51
CA ALA A 239 6.09 -3.69 23.33
C ALA A 239 5.37 -5.00 22.95
N ILE A 240 5.69 -5.61 21.80
CA ILE A 240 5.07 -6.86 21.36
C ILE A 240 5.71 -8.04 22.13
N PRO A 241 4.91 -8.84 22.88
CA PRO A 241 5.44 -10.00 23.59
C PRO A 241 6.12 -11.00 22.63
N GLY A 242 7.33 -11.42 22.95
CA GLY A 242 8.10 -12.37 22.13
C GLY A 242 8.73 -11.77 20.87
N TYR A 243 8.65 -10.45 20.65
CA TYR A 243 9.30 -9.81 19.51
C TYR A 243 10.84 -9.81 19.61
N SER A 244 11.39 -9.62 20.81
CA SER A 244 12.85 -9.64 21.06
C SER A 244 13.48 -11.05 21.08
N GLY A 245 12.79 -12.07 20.59
CA GLY A 245 13.32 -13.44 20.48
C GLY A 245 14.13 -13.65 19.19
N ALA A 246 15.43 -13.97 19.36
CA ALA A 246 16.44 -14.36 18.36
C ALA A 246 17.25 -13.24 17.68
N VAL A 247 18.17 -12.66 18.45
CA VAL A 247 19.56 -12.54 17.98
C VAL A 247 20.42 -13.32 18.97
N GLU A 248 20.58 -14.63 18.75
CA GLU A 248 21.71 -15.34 19.35
C GLU A 248 22.98 -14.79 18.70
N PRO A 249 23.98 -14.33 19.47
CA PRO A 249 25.25 -13.92 18.91
C PRO A 249 25.91 -15.15 18.27
N ARG A 250 26.21 -15.07 16.97
CA ARG A 250 27.11 -16.02 16.33
C ARG A 250 28.47 -15.89 17.03
N HIS A 251 28.81 -16.88 17.84
CA HIS A 251 30.18 -17.14 18.29
C HIS A 251 30.99 -17.78 17.16
#